data_AF-A0A1M6SUR6-F1
#
_entry.id   AF-A0A1M6SUR6-F1
#
_cell.length_a   1.000
_cell.length_b   1.000
_cell.length_c   1.000
_cell.angle_alpha   90.00
_cell.angle_beta   90.00
_cell.angle_gamma   90.00
#
_symmetry.space_group_name_H-M   'P 1'
#
loop_
_entity.id
_entity.type
_entity.pdbx_description
1 polymer ?
#
loop_
_entity_poly.entity_id
_entity_poly.type
_entity_poly.pdbx_seq_one_letter_code
_entity_poly.pdbx_strand_id
1 'polypeptide(L)' 'MLKYYKEILSQYEYASLLQTLILIAMVVVFVTIFIKVAKKPKGYYKEDEHAPLDLEPEEEEKNNTK' A
#
# COMPACT_ATOMS: atom_id res chain seq x y z
N MET A 1 27.15 7.53 4.97
CA MET A 1 25.78 7.00 5.13
C MET A 1 25.72 5.51 4.77
N LEU A 2 25.94 5.10 3.52
CA LEU A 2 25.85 3.68 3.11
C LEU A 2 26.75 2.71 3.91
N LYS A 3 27.94 3.18 4.31
CA LYS A 3 28.91 2.42 5.13
C LYS A 3 28.35 2.04 6.50
N TYR A 4 27.59 2.94 7.13
CA TYR A 4 26.96 2.73 8.44
C TYR A 4 25.77 1.76 8.36
N TYR A 5 24.99 1.80 7.28
CA TYR A 5 23.91 0.83 7.06
C TYR A 5 24.44 -0.59 6.92
N LYS A 6 25.53 -0.78 6.19
CA LYS A 6 26.17 -2.09 6.04
C LYS A 6 26.69 -2.62 7.37
N GLU A 7 27.26 -1.76 8.20
CA GLU A 7 27.80 -2.13 9.52
C GLU A 7 26.68 -2.56 10.49
N ILE A 8 25.59 -1.79 10.56
CA ILE A 8 24.42 -2.09 11.40
C ILE A 8 23.70 -3.37 10.95
N LEU A 9 23.57 -3.60 9.63
CA LEU A 9 22.82 -4.73 9.09
C LEU A 9 23.66 -6.01 8.94
N SER A 10 25.00 -5.91 8.87
CA SER A 10 25.89 -7.05 8.60
C SER A 10 26.55 -7.65 9.85
N GLN A 11 26.49 -6.98 11.00
CA GLN A 11 27.14 -7.46 12.24
C GLN A 11 26.23 -8.29 13.16
N TYR A 12 25.04 -8.66 12.71
CA TYR A 12 24.16 -9.52 13.50
C TYR A 12 24.49 -10.99 13.25
N GLU A 13 24.79 -11.75 14.31
CA GLU A 13 25.11 -13.19 14.25
C GLU A 13 24.07 -13.99 13.44
N TYR A 14 22.81 -13.53 13.47
CA TYR A 14 21.68 -14.14 12.77
C TYR A 14 21.15 -13.30 11.60
N ALA A 15 21.95 -12.37 11.03
CA ALA A 15 21.50 -11.45 9.97
C ALA A 15 20.87 -12.20 8.77
N SER A 16 21.51 -13.26 8.30
CA SER A 16 21.01 -14.09 7.20
C SER A 16 19.68 -14.80 7.53
N LEU A 17 19.52 -15.25 8.79
CA LEU A 17 18.30 -15.89 9.26
C LEU A 17 17.16 -14.87 9.34
N LEU A 18 17.42 -13.69 9.91
CA LEU A 18 16.45 -12.60 9.99
C LEU A 18 16.01 -12.14 8.59
N GLN A 19 16.96 -11.96 7.67
CA GLN A 19 16.68 -11.62 6.28
C GLN A 19 15.77 -12.67 5.61
N THR A 20 16.05 -13.95 5.85
CA THR A 20 15.23 -15.06 5.32
C THR A 20 13.82 -15.04 5.89
N LEU A 21 13.66 -14.81 7.20
CA LEU A 21 12.35 -14.68 7.84
C LEU A 21 11.55 -13.49 7.31
N ILE A 22 12.20 -12.34 7.12
CA ILE A 22 11.58 -11.14 6.53
C ILE A 22 11.10 -11.43 5.11
N LEU A 23 11.91 -12.13 4.29
CA LEU A 23 11.52 -12.51 2.94
C LEU A 23 10.28 -13.41 2.95
N ILE A 24 10.27 -14.43 3.80
CA ILE A 24 9.11 -15.34 3.94
C ILE A 24 7.88 -14.56 4.38
N ALA A 25 8.00 -13.69 5.39
CA ALA A 25 6.90 -12.86 5.87
C ALA A 25 6.34 -11.96 4.76
N MET A 26 7.20 -11.34 3.95
CA MET A 26 6.79 -10.52 2.82
C MET A 26 6.00 -11.33 1.78
N VAL A 27 6.47 -12.53 1.43
CA VAL A 27 5.76 -13.42 0.50
C VAL A 27 4.40 -13.84 1.06
N VAL A 28 4.30 -14.17 2.35
CA VAL A 28 3.04 -14.53 3.00
C VAL A 28 2.05 -13.37 2.99
N VAL A 29 2.50 -12.15 3.28
CA VAL A 29 1.65 -10.94 3.22
C VAL A 29 1.15 -10.73 1.79
N PHE A 30 2.04 -10.83 0.81
CA PHE A 30 1.68 -10.67 -0.60
C PHE A 30 0.63 -11.71 -1.03
N VAL A 31 0.85 -12.99 -0.74
CA VAL A 31 -0.10 -14.06 -1.08
C VAL A 31 -1.44 -13.85 -0.38
N THR A 32 -1.43 -13.41 0.88
CA THR A 32 -2.64 -13.12 1.65
C THR A 32 -3.47 -12.00 1.00
N ILE A 33 -2.82 -10.89 0.64
CA ILE A 33 -3.46 -9.78 -0.07
C ILE A 33 -3.97 -10.24 -1.43
N PHE A 34 -3.13 -10.96 -2.19
CA PHE A 34 -3.47 -11.47 -3.51
C PHE A 34 -4.72 -12.36 -3.45
N ILE A 35 -4.78 -13.31 -2.52
CA ILE A 35 -5.95 -14.18 -2.35
C ILE A 35 -7.18 -13.34 -1.95
N LYS A 36 -7.02 -12.36 -1.05
CA LYS A 36 -8.13 -11.49 -0.62
C LYS A 36 -8.70 -10.69 -1.80
N VAL A 37 -7.84 -10.18 -2.67
CA VAL A 37 -8.23 -9.44 -3.88
C VAL A 37 -8.80 -10.38 -4.94
N ALA A 38 -8.16 -11.51 -5.21
CA ALA A 38 -8.60 -12.48 -6.21
C ALA A 38 -9.93 -13.15 -5.84
N LYS A 39 -10.23 -13.29 -4.55
CA LYS A 39 -11.53 -13.76 -4.06
C LYS A 39 -12.62 -12.69 -4.14
N LYS A 40 -12.32 -11.42 -4.42
CA LYS A 40 -13.39 -10.45 -4.66
C LYS A 40 -14.16 -10.85 -5.91
N PRO A 41 -15.50 -10.92 -5.84
CA PRO A 41 -16.31 -11.29 -6.99
C PRO A 41 -16.12 -10.25 -8.10
N LYS A 42 -16.15 -10.70 -9.36
CA LYS A 42 -15.97 -9.85 -10.56
C LYS A 42 -16.98 -8.71 -10.68
N GLY A 43 -18.02 -8.68 -9.85
CA GLY A 43 -19.03 -7.62 -9.79
C GLY A 43 -18.92 -6.69 -8.57
N TYR A 44 -17.91 -6.86 -7.71
CA TYR A 44 -17.78 -6.08 -6.46
C TYR A 44 -17.70 -4.57 -6.69
N TYR A 45 -17.21 -4.14 -7.84
CA TYR A 45 -17.02 -2.71 -8.18
C TYR A 45 -18.06 -2.17 -9.15
N LYS A 46 -19.09 -2.95 -9.52
CA LYS A 46 -20.08 -2.53 -10.54
C LYS A 46 -20.92 -1.33 -10.13
N GLU A 47 -21.14 -1.15 -8.83
CA GLU A 47 -21.86 0.02 -8.30
C GLU A 47 -20.97 1.26 -8.30
N ASP A 48 -19.66 1.09 -8.11
CA ASP A 48 -18.66 2.16 -8.13
C ASP A 48 -18.18 2.51 -9.56
N GLU A 49 -18.44 1.65 -10.55
CA GLU A 49 -18.11 1.90 -11.98
C GLU A 49 -18.81 3.16 -12.53
N HIS A 50 -19.95 3.53 -11.96
CA HIS A 50 -20.73 4.71 -12.33
C HIS A 50 -20.77 5.76 -11.23
N ALA A 51 -20.00 5.59 -10.15
CA ALA A 51 -19.92 6.61 -9.11
C ALA A 51 -19.41 7.91 -9.74
N PRO A 52 -20.07 9.05 -9.52
CA PRO A 52 -19.54 10.33 -9.94
C PRO A 52 -18.13 10.48 -9.35
N LEU A 53 -17.21 11.03 -10.15
CA LEU A 53 -15.87 11.34 -9.65
C LEU A 53 -16.07 12.26 -8.43
N ASP A 54 -15.58 11.87 -7.27
CA ASP A 54 -15.56 12.73 -6.07
C ASP A 54 -14.61 13.89 -6.37
N LEU A 55 -15.11 14.87 -7.13
CA LEU A 55 -14.50 16.17 -7.28
C LEU A 55 -14.67 16.82 -5.91
N GLU A 56 -13.55 17.13 -5.25
CA GLU A 56 -13.56 17.98 -4.06
C GLU A 56 -14.46 19.18 -4.36
N PRO A 57 -15.45 19.50 -3.49
CA PRO A 57 -16.39 20.56 -3.77
C PRO A 57 -15.60 21.85 -3.95
N GLU A 58 -15.60 22.41 -5.16
CA GLU A 58 -15.04 23.73 -5.41
C GLU A 58 -15.72 24.71 -4.45
N GLU A 59 -14.94 25.30 -3.55
CA GLU A 59 -15.44 26.32 -2.62
C GLU A 59 -16.08 27.43 -3.46
N GLU A 60 -17.40 27.60 -3.33
CA GLU A 60 -18.13 28.68 -3.98
C GLU A 60 -17.55 30.04 -3.53
N GLU A 61 -16.70 30.61 -4.38
CA GLU A 61 -16.22 31.98 -4.26
C GLU A 61 -17.42 32.93 -4.43
N LYS A 62 -18.07 33.27 -3.30
CA LYS A 62 -19.17 34.23 -3.23
C LYS A 62 -18.70 35.62 -3.64
N ASN A 63 -18.71 35.92 -4.93
CA ASN A 63 -18.62 37.29 -5.42
C ASN A 63 -19.99 37.99 -5.28
N ASN A 64 -20.18 38.68 -4.16
CA ASN A 64 -21.23 39.69 -4.03
C ASN A 64 -20.80 40.95 -4.80
N THR A 65 -21.32 41.11 -6.01
CA THR A 65 -21.40 42.42 -6.67
C THR A 65 -22.85 42.69 -7.06
N LYS A 66 -23.53 43.55 -6.30
CA LYS A 66 -24.50 44.54 -6.80
C LYS A 66 -24.84 45.54 -5.71
#